data_AF-A0A960FRH8-F1
#
_entry.id   AF-A0A960FRH8-F1
#
_cell.length_a   1.000
_cell.length_b   1.000
_cell.length_c   1.000
_cell.angle_alpha   90.00
_cell.angle_beta   90.00
_cell.angle_gamma   90.00
#
_symmetry.space_group_name_H-M   'P 1'
#
loop_
_entity.id
_entity.type
_entity.pdbx_description
1 polymer ?
#
loop_
_entity_poly.entity_id
_entity_poly.type
_entity_poly.pdbx_seq_one_letter_code
_entity_poly.pdbx_strand_id
1 'polypeptide(L)'
;MSATAPAPTLTLDRVHVGDVLPELAVDVTATTVVLGALATRDWRPMHHDYKFATERNGTRDIFLNTPNQAAWFERYLTDWTGPHGRLGTVTFRMKDSVFPGDTMVFRGEVTAVATDALGCGWVGVEV
;
A
#
# COMPACT_ATOMS: atom_id res chain seq x y z
N MET A 1 12.26 8.67 -20.13
CA MET A 1 11.91 9.57 -19.02
C MET A 1 10.46 9.98 -19.21
N SER A 2 9.53 9.36 -18.47
CA SER A 2 8.13 9.79 -18.46
C SER A 2 8.05 11.06 -17.61
N ALA A 3 7.48 12.13 -18.16
CA ALA A 3 7.21 13.33 -17.38
C ALA A 3 6.25 12.95 -16.24
N THR A 4 6.67 13.20 -14.99
CA THR A 4 5.80 13.02 -13.83
C THR A 4 4.71 14.07 -13.94
N ALA A 5 3.46 13.64 -14.11
CA ALA A 5 2.33 14.54 -13.98
C ALA A 5 2.39 15.26 -12.62
N PRO A 6 1.97 16.52 -12.52
CA PRO A 6 1.92 17.21 -11.23
C PRO A 6 1.09 16.37 -10.25
N ALA A 7 1.58 16.24 -9.01
CA ALA A 7 0.87 15.47 -7.99
C ALA A 7 -0.56 16.00 -7.87
N PRO A 8 -1.57 15.12 -7.80
CA PRO A 8 -2.96 15.54 -7.70
C PRO A 8 -3.13 16.47 -6.51
N THR A 9 -3.71 17.63 -6.75
CA THR A 9 -4.07 18.57 -5.68
C THR A 9 -5.54 18.33 -5.34
N LEU A 10 -5.78 17.32 -4.50
CA LEU A 10 -7.13 16.91 -4.11
C LEU A 10 -7.52 17.61 -2.81
N THR A 11 -8.61 18.37 -2.85
CA THR A 11 -9.21 19.03 -1.68
C THR A 11 -10.53 18.35 -1.33
N LEU A 12 -10.96 18.45 -0.07
CA LEU A 12 -12.11 17.71 0.45
C LEU A 12 -13.41 17.95 -0.34
N ASP A 13 -13.61 19.18 -0.83
CA ASP A 13 -14.77 19.59 -1.64
C ASP A 13 -14.87 18.89 -3.01
N ARG A 14 -13.81 18.20 -3.43
CA ARG A 14 -13.77 17.44 -4.68
C ARG A 14 -13.97 15.94 -4.49
N VAL A 15 -14.09 15.48 -3.25
CA VAL A 15 -14.20 14.06 -2.91
C VAL A 15 -15.64 13.75 -2.53
N HIS A 16 -16.21 12.72 -3.16
CA HIS A 16 -17.57 12.28 -2.92
C HIS A 16 -17.59 10.79 -2.57
N VAL A 17 -18.57 10.39 -1.75
CA VAL A 17 -18.83 8.98 -1.49
C VAL A 17 -19.18 8.27 -2.81
N GLY A 18 -18.55 7.12 -3.05
CA GLY A 18 -18.64 6.35 -4.29
C GLY A 18 -17.56 6.69 -5.33
N ASP A 19 -16.69 7.68 -5.07
CA ASP A 19 -15.54 7.94 -5.94
C ASP A 19 -14.60 6.72 -5.93
N VAL A 20 -14.24 6.24 -7.12
CA VAL A 20 -13.28 5.15 -7.30
C VAL A 20 -11.90 5.72 -7.51
N LEU A 21 -10.93 5.23 -6.74
CA LEU A 21 -9.53 5.62 -6.87
C LEU A 21 -8.92 4.97 -8.12
N PRO A 22 -7.96 5.64 -8.80
CA PRO A 22 -7.21 5.01 -9.88
C PRO A 22 -6.58 3.69 -9.42
N GLU A 23 -6.59 2.66 -10.28
CA GLU A 23 -5.94 1.38 -9.96
C GLU A 23 -4.42 1.55 -9.91
N LEU A 24 -3.78 0.90 -8.92
CA LEU A 24 -2.33 0.74 -8.88
C LEU A 24 -1.99 -0.74 -9.01
N ALA A 25 -1.28 -1.10 -10.08
CA ALA A 25 -0.73 -2.43 -10.29
C ALA A 25 0.81 -2.39 -10.12
N VAL A 26 1.35 -3.34 -9.35
CA VAL A 26 2.78 -3.42 -9.02
C VAL A 26 3.27 -4.85 -9.14
N ASP A 27 4.19 -5.09 -10.07
CA ASP A 27 4.86 -6.37 -10.18
C ASP A 27 5.84 -6.59 -9.01
N VAL A 28 5.71 -7.73 -8.36
CA VAL A 28 6.53 -8.09 -7.21
C VAL A 28 7.73 -8.89 -7.69
N THR A 29 8.91 -8.41 -7.36
CA THR A 29 10.17 -9.10 -7.63
C THR A 29 10.84 -9.50 -6.32
N ALA A 30 11.83 -10.39 -6.37
CA ALA A 30 12.68 -10.65 -5.20
C ALA A 30 13.32 -9.36 -4.66
N THR A 31 13.67 -8.42 -5.54
CA THR A 31 14.18 -7.09 -5.14
C THR A 31 13.12 -6.29 -4.38
N THR A 32 11.85 -6.31 -4.80
CA THR A 32 10.73 -5.67 -4.07
C THR A 32 10.62 -6.21 -2.65
N VAL A 33 10.73 -7.54 -2.49
CA VAL A 33 10.66 -8.21 -1.18
C VAL A 33 11.85 -7.83 -0.30
N VAL A 34 13.07 -7.99 -0.80
CA VAL A 34 14.30 -7.77 -0.04
C VAL A 34 14.47 -6.29 0.33
N LEU A 35 14.18 -5.36 -0.59
CA LEU A 35 14.28 -3.92 -0.28
C LEU A 35 13.23 -3.47 0.72
N GLY A 36 12.03 -4.05 0.68
CA GLY A 36 11.01 -3.79 1.69
C GLY A 36 11.46 -4.22 3.08
N ALA A 37 11.96 -5.45 3.21
CA ALA A 37 12.50 -5.97 4.46
C ALA A 37 13.67 -5.11 4.98
N LEU A 38 14.58 -4.69 4.09
CA LEU A 38 15.70 -3.79 4.41
C LEU A 38 15.20 -2.43 4.92
N ALA A 39 14.30 -1.78 4.19
CA ALA A 39 13.79 -0.45 4.53
C ALA A 39 13.08 -0.42 5.88
N THR A 40 12.35 -1.50 6.21
CA THR A 40 11.62 -1.62 7.46
C THR A 40 12.43 -2.31 8.56
N ARG A 41 13.69 -2.65 8.29
CA ARG A 41 14.64 -3.30 9.22
C ARG A 41 14.14 -4.64 9.76
N ASP A 42 13.42 -5.38 8.94
CA ASP A 42 12.93 -6.72 9.27
C ASP A 42 13.90 -7.77 8.73
N TRP A 43 14.81 -8.22 9.60
CA TRP A 43 15.87 -9.17 9.25
C TRP A 43 15.44 -10.63 9.37
N ARG A 44 14.12 -10.93 9.41
CA ARG A 44 13.68 -12.31 9.38
C ARG A 44 14.11 -12.98 8.07
N PRO A 45 14.72 -14.18 8.11
CA PRO A 45 15.29 -14.83 6.93
C PRO A 45 14.25 -15.17 5.86
N MET A 46 12.97 -15.31 6.22
CA MET A 46 11.90 -15.61 5.26
C MET A 46 11.66 -14.54 4.19
N HIS A 47 12.29 -13.37 4.30
CA HIS A 47 12.20 -12.28 3.30
C HIS A 47 13.43 -12.18 2.39
N HIS A 48 14.49 -12.96 2.61
CA HIS A 48 15.73 -12.84 1.84
C HIS A 48 16.54 -14.15 1.69
N ASP A 49 16.23 -15.18 2.47
CA ASP A 49 16.80 -16.52 2.36
C ASP A 49 15.74 -17.47 1.81
N TYR A 50 15.88 -17.79 0.52
CA TYR A 50 14.98 -18.69 -0.22
C TYR A 50 14.91 -20.09 0.41
N LYS A 51 16.04 -20.66 0.83
CA LYS A 51 16.06 -22.01 1.42
C LYS A 51 15.40 -22.01 2.78
N PHE A 52 15.64 -20.99 3.59
CA PHE A 52 14.92 -20.85 4.85
C PHE A 52 13.41 -20.74 4.61
N ALA A 53 12.97 -19.86 3.70
CA ALA A 53 11.56 -19.66 3.40
C ALA A 53 10.88 -20.97 2.94
N THR A 54 11.49 -21.67 1.99
CA THR A 54 10.88 -22.87 1.38
C THR A 54 11.07 -24.14 2.20
N GLU A 55 12.25 -24.39 2.75
CA GLU A 55 12.57 -25.66 3.44
C GLU A 55 12.25 -25.63 4.94
N ARG A 56 12.33 -24.46 5.60
CA ARG A 56 12.04 -24.34 7.05
C ARG A 56 10.66 -23.80 7.33
N ASN A 57 10.22 -22.77 6.62
CA ASN A 57 8.89 -22.18 6.80
C ASN A 57 7.81 -22.85 5.95
N GLY A 58 8.20 -23.58 4.89
CA GLY A 58 7.25 -24.26 4.00
C GLY A 58 6.46 -23.30 3.10
N THR A 59 6.95 -22.07 2.88
CA THR A 59 6.31 -21.13 1.95
C THR A 59 6.74 -21.39 0.51
N ARG A 60 5.99 -20.84 -0.46
CA ARG A 60 6.28 -21.00 -1.90
C ARG A 60 7.62 -20.38 -2.31
N ASP A 61 7.95 -19.23 -1.73
CA ASP A 61 9.16 -18.43 -1.98
C ASP A 61 9.38 -17.50 -0.77
N ILE A 62 10.35 -16.59 -0.82
CA ILE A 62 10.39 -15.39 0.02
C ILE A 62 9.16 -14.52 -0.26
N PHE A 63 8.68 -13.78 0.74
CA PHE A 63 7.44 -13.01 0.59
C PHE A 63 7.49 -11.66 1.29
N LEU A 64 6.64 -10.72 0.86
CA LEU A 64 6.57 -9.38 1.43
C LEU A 64 6.24 -9.42 2.92
N ASN A 65 7.04 -8.72 3.73
CA ASN A 65 6.75 -8.52 5.14
C ASN A 65 5.62 -7.52 5.36
N THR A 66 4.94 -7.62 6.51
CA THR A 66 3.75 -6.81 6.84
C THR A 66 3.99 -5.29 6.74
N PRO A 67 5.10 -4.73 7.24
CA PRO A 67 5.37 -3.30 7.13
C PRO A 67 5.53 -2.81 5.68
N ASN A 68 6.10 -3.61 4.78
CA ASN A 68 6.19 -3.27 3.37
C ASN A 68 4.81 -3.27 2.72
N GLN A 69 3.95 -4.25 3.04
CA GLN A 69 2.57 -4.26 2.55
C GLN A 69 1.77 -3.04 3.06
N ALA A 70 1.94 -2.66 4.33
CA ALA A 70 1.37 -1.41 4.85
C ALA A 70 1.84 -0.21 4.01
N ALA A 71 3.14 -0.07 3.77
CA ALA A 71 3.71 1.02 2.98
C ALA A 71 3.15 1.09 1.53
N TRP A 72 2.74 -0.03 0.94
CA TRP A 72 2.05 -0.03 -0.36
C TRP A 72 0.64 0.54 -0.29
N PHE A 73 -0.15 0.21 0.75
CA PHE A 73 -1.44 0.87 1.00
C PHE A 73 -1.26 2.38 1.27
N GLU A 74 -0.25 2.73 2.07
CA GLU A 74 0.07 4.12 2.37
C GLU A 74 0.41 4.90 1.10
N ARG A 75 1.33 4.35 0.29
CA ARG A 75 1.68 4.91 -1.02
C ARG A 75 0.43 5.07 -1.88
N TYR A 76 -0.38 4.02 -2.03
CA TYR A 76 -1.58 4.02 -2.87
C TYR A 76 -2.51 5.20 -2.55
N LEU A 77 -2.78 5.39 -1.26
CA LEU A 77 -3.62 6.49 -0.79
C LEU A 77 -2.94 7.85 -0.96
N THR A 78 -1.64 7.97 -0.67
CA THR A 78 -0.91 9.25 -0.81
C THR A 78 -0.66 9.65 -2.27
N ASP A 79 -0.52 8.69 -3.19
CA ASP A 79 -0.44 8.94 -4.63
C ASP A 79 -1.78 9.54 -5.13
N TRP A 80 -2.92 9.10 -4.57
CA TRP A 80 -4.25 9.63 -4.88
C TRP A 80 -4.51 11.00 -4.25
N THR A 81 -4.25 11.17 -2.95
CA THR A 81 -4.53 12.44 -2.27
C THR A 81 -3.54 13.55 -2.63
N GLY A 82 -2.33 13.17 -3.04
CA GLY A 82 -1.20 14.06 -3.16
C GLY A 82 -0.85 14.72 -1.81
N PRO A 83 -0.17 15.88 -1.83
CA PRO A 83 0.42 16.49 -0.63
C PRO A 83 -0.61 17.09 0.35
N HIS A 84 -1.89 17.16 -0.02
CA HIS A 84 -2.93 17.77 0.82
C HIS A 84 -3.65 16.74 1.71
N GLY A 85 -3.49 15.45 1.42
CA GLY A 85 -3.94 14.37 2.28
C GLY A 85 -2.85 13.91 3.23
N ARG A 86 -3.26 13.41 4.39
CA ARG A 86 -2.40 12.64 5.29
C ARG A 86 -3.17 11.45 5.80
N LEU A 87 -2.47 10.36 6.08
CA LEU A 87 -3.08 9.18 6.67
C LEU A 87 -3.49 9.44 8.12
N GLY A 88 -4.73 9.12 8.44
CA GLY A 88 -5.26 9.17 9.80
C GLY A 88 -5.10 7.83 10.51
N THR A 89 -5.80 6.80 10.01
CA THR A 89 -5.75 5.44 10.54
C THR A 89 -5.82 4.46 9.38
N VAL A 90 -4.99 3.43 9.41
CA VAL A 90 -5.00 2.33 8.44
C VAL A 90 -5.17 1.03 9.22
N THR A 91 -6.17 0.24 8.86
CA THR A 91 -6.38 -1.10 9.40
C THR A 91 -6.46 -2.06 8.22
N PHE A 92 -5.69 -3.14 8.27
CA PHE A 92 -5.69 -4.16 7.23
C PHE A 92 -5.43 -5.54 7.83
N ARG A 93 -5.76 -6.59 7.07
CA ARG A 93 -5.55 -7.98 7.44
C ARG A 93 -4.84 -8.71 6.32
N MET A 94 -3.77 -9.42 6.69
CA MET A 94 -3.07 -10.32 5.79
C MET A 94 -3.95 -11.55 5.53
N LYS A 95 -4.39 -11.73 4.29
CA LYS A 95 -5.19 -12.90 3.87
C LYS A 95 -4.31 -14.00 3.28
N ASP A 96 -3.28 -13.61 2.55
CA ASP A 96 -2.32 -14.51 1.92
C ASP A 96 -0.94 -13.83 1.83
N SER A 97 0.08 -14.61 1.48
CA SER A 97 1.44 -14.13 1.21
C SER A 97 1.57 -13.64 -0.24
N VAL A 98 2.35 -12.58 -0.43
CA VAL A 98 2.69 -12.04 -1.75
C VAL A 98 4.14 -12.36 -2.05
N PHE A 99 4.38 -13.01 -3.18
CA PHE A 99 5.68 -13.57 -3.57
C PHE A 99 6.22 -12.90 -4.84
N PRO A 100 7.53 -13.07 -5.13
CA PRO A 100 8.08 -12.75 -6.44
C PRO A 100 7.29 -13.43 -7.58
N GLY A 101 7.03 -12.67 -8.64
CA GLY A 101 6.22 -13.10 -9.78
C GLY A 101 4.72 -12.81 -9.66
N ASP A 102 4.23 -12.43 -8.47
CA ASP A 102 2.86 -11.93 -8.31
C ASP A 102 2.75 -10.47 -8.78
N THR A 103 1.53 -10.02 -9.09
CA THR A 103 1.20 -8.61 -9.30
C THR A 103 0.22 -8.17 -8.21
N MET A 104 0.62 -7.21 -7.38
CA MET A 104 -0.30 -6.58 -6.42
C MET A 104 -1.18 -5.57 -7.17
N VAL A 105 -2.50 -5.63 -6.95
CA VAL A 105 -3.47 -4.71 -7.55
C VAL A 105 -4.28 -4.06 -6.44
N PHE A 106 -4.25 -2.73 -6.36
CA PHE A 106 -4.97 -1.92 -5.37
C PHE A 106 -6.12 -1.19 -6.05
N ARG A 107 -7.31 -1.24 -5.45
CA ARG A 107 -8.53 -0.56 -5.92
C ARG A 107 -9.27 0.02 -4.72
N GLY A 108 -9.34 1.34 -4.64
CA GLY A 108 -10.03 2.03 -3.55
C GLY A 108 -11.40 2.56 -3.95
N GLU A 109 -12.31 2.63 -3.00
CA GLU A 109 -13.57 3.38 -3.10
C GLU A 109 -13.75 4.26 -1.86
N VAL A 110 -14.17 5.51 -2.08
CA VAL A 110 -14.52 6.43 -0.99
C VAL A 110 -15.84 6.02 -0.37
N THR A 111 -15.82 5.69 0.91
CA THR A 111 -17.01 5.23 1.66
C THR A 111 -17.60 6.28 2.59
N ALA A 112 -16.83 7.30 2.96
CA ALA A 112 -17.29 8.39 3.81
C ALA A 112 -16.53 9.69 3.54
N VAL A 113 -17.22 10.82 3.68
CA VAL A 113 -16.63 12.16 3.68
C VAL A 113 -17.27 12.96 4.80
N ALA A 114 -16.47 13.54 5.70
CA ALA A 114 -16.98 14.31 6.84
C ALA A 114 -16.01 15.43 7.22
N THR A 115 -16.53 16.42 7.94
CA THR A 115 -15.73 17.45 8.61
C THR A 115 -16.08 17.43 10.09
N ASP A 116 -15.08 17.33 10.95
CA ASP A 116 -15.31 17.34 12.40
C ASP A 116 -15.55 18.75 12.96
N ALA A 117 -15.85 18.83 14.26
CA ALA A 117 -16.12 20.10 14.94
C ALA A 117 -14.91 21.06 14.99
N LEU A 118 -13.69 20.57 14.72
CA LEU A 118 -12.47 21.36 14.65
C LEU A 118 -12.18 21.82 13.21
N GLY A 119 -13.03 21.47 12.25
CA GLY A 119 -12.85 21.81 10.84
C GLY A 119 -11.89 20.88 10.09
N CYS A 120 -11.49 19.74 10.67
CA CYS A 120 -10.66 18.77 9.98
C CYS A 120 -11.52 17.89 9.06
N GLY A 121 -11.11 17.79 7.79
CA GLY A 121 -11.71 16.90 6.80
C GLY A 121 -11.25 15.46 6.97
N TRP A 122 -12.19 14.52 6.87
CA TRP A 122 -11.97 13.09 6.97
C TRP A 122 -12.56 12.40 5.74
N VAL A 123 -11.80 11.46 5.19
CA VAL A 123 -12.23 10.60 4.10
C VAL A 123 -12.02 9.16 4.51
N GLY A 124 -13.07 8.35 4.45
CA GLY A 124 -13.00 6.90 4.59
C GLY A 124 -12.80 6.27 3.22
N VAL A 125 -11.84 5.35 3.11
CA VAL A 125 -11.55 4.61 1.87
C VAL A 125 -11.44 3.13 2.20
N GLU A 126 -12.15 2.30 1.46
CA GLU A 126 -11.97 0.85 1.47
C GLU A 126 -11.12 0.45 0.26
N VAL A 127 -10.11 -0.40 0.48
CA VAL A 127 -9.14 -0.85 -0.54
C VAL A 127 -9.13 -2.36 -0.64
#